data_AF-A0A7Y8SX09-F1
#
_entry.id   AF-A0A7Y8SX09-F1
#
_cell.length_a   1.000
_cell.length_b   1.000
_cell.length_c   1.000
_cell.angle_alpha   90.00
_cell.angle_beta   90.00
_cell.angle_gamma   90.00
#
_symmetry.space_group_name_H-M   'P 1'
#
loop_
_entity.id
_entity.type
_entity.pdbx_description
1 polymer ?
#
loop_
_entity_poly.entity_id
_entity_poly.type
_entity_poly.pdbx_seq_one_letter_code
_entity_poly.pdbx_strand_id
1 'polypeptide(L)'
;MLWKSTFDLILQSPWHGIGLGGFRSAYPLSRLPEELGTAGIWSHNDYLQLWLEGGIVTLAFVLVFFGVFAWLAYDALRRRADAAGIEQLGLA
;
A
#
# COMPACT_ATOMS: atom_id res chain seq x y z
N MET A 1 8.99 -4.82 -16.48
CA MET A 1 9.98 -5.80 -16.00
C MET A 1 10.17 -5.65 -14.49
N LEU A 2 10.35 -4.42 -13.97
CA LEU A 2 10.61 -4.12 -12.55
C LEU A 2 9.61 -4.78 -11.61
N TRP A 3 8.33 -4.62 -11.88
CA TRP A 3 7.27 -5.21 -11.07
C TRP A 3 7.24 -6.73 -11.14
N LYS A 4 7.62 -7.32 -12.29
CA LYS A 4 7.75 -8.78 -12.40
C LYS A 4 8.91 -9.26 -11.53
N SER A 5 10.10 -8.67 -11.65
CA SER A 5 11.27 -9.00 -10.83
C SER A 5 11.01 -8.77 -9.33
N THR A 6 10.21 -7.74 -8.99
CA THR A 6 9.76 -7.46 -7.62
C THR A 6 8.78 -8.53 -7.12
N PHE A 7 7.83 -8.93 -7.96
CA PHE A 7 6.86 -9.98 -7.63
C PHE A 7 7.55 -11.34 -7.46
N ASP A 8 8.52 -11.66 -8.31
CA ASP A 8 9.33 -12.86 -8.20
C ASP A 8 10.11 -12.90 -6.85
N LEU A 9 10.55 -11.74 -6.33
CA LEU A 9 11.11 -11.64 -4.98
C LEU A 9 10.06 -11.79 -3.86
N ILE A 10 8.87 -11.20 -4.03
CA ILE A 10 7.77 -11.34 -3.05
C ILE A 10 7.44 -12.81 -2.81
N LEU A 11 7.42 -13.63 -3.86
CA LEU A 11 7.11 -15.05 -3.77
C LEU A 11 8.11 -15.85 -2.90
N GLN A 12 9.31 -15.31 -2.64
CA GLN A 12 10.29 -15.97 -1.75
C GLN A 12 9.96 -15.80 -0.27
N SER A 13 9.24 -14.74 0.11
CA SER A 13 8.88 -14.44 1.51
C SER A 13 7.58 -13.62 1.58
N PRO A 14 6.44 -14.17 1.11
CA PRO A 14 5.22 -13.38 0.91
C PRO A 14 4.55 -12.91 2.21
N TRP A 15 4.84 -13.59 3.33
CA TRP A 15 4.18 -13.34 4.61
C TRP A 15 4.82 -12.22 5.41
N HIS A 16 6.14 -12.26 5.58
CA HIS A 16 6.92 -11.35 6.42
C HIS A 16 7.87 -10.45 5.62
N GLY A 17 8.00 -10.66 4.31
CA GLY A 17 8.91 -9.90 3.47
C GLY A 17 10.39 -10.18 3.76
N ILE A 18 11.24 -9.31 3.23
CA ILE A 18 12.71 -9.39 3.31
C ILE A 18 13.34 -8.35 4.26
N GLY A 19 12.52 -7.59 4.99
CA GLY A 19 12.95 -6.49 5.86
C GLY A 19 12.77 -5.12 5.22
N LEU A 20 12.40 -4.12 6.05
CA LEU A 20 12.22 -2.73 5.64
C LEU A 20 13.52 -2.12 5.09
N GLY A 21 13.43 -1.48 3.93
CA GLY A 21 14.58 -0.99 3.18
C GLY A 21 15.38 -2.08 2.44
N GLY A 22 14.92 -3.33 2.46
CA GLY A 22 15.60 -4.47 1.84
C GLY A 22 15.57 -4.47 0.31
N PHE A 23 14.66 -3.71 -0.33
CA PHE A 23 14.49 -3.71 -1.78
C PHE A 23 15.82 -3.47 -2.51
N ARG A 24 16.56 -2.43 -2.11
CA ARG A 24 17.79 -2.01 -2.79
C ARG A 24 18.88 -3.09 -2.79
N SER A 25 18.90 -3.94 -1.77
CA SER A 25 19.88 -5.03 -1.64
C SER A 25 19.43 -6.29 -2.38
N ALA A 26 18.13 -6.60 -2.37
CA ALA A 26 17.60 -7.82 -2.98
C ALA A 26 17.34 -7.68 -4.49
N TYR A 27 16.89 -6.52 -4.95
CA TYR A 27 16.50 -6.29 -6.34
C TYR A 27 17.61 -6.56 -7.37
N PRO A 28 18.88 -6.19 -7.15
CA PRO A 28 19.95 -6.52 -8.09
C PRO A 28 20.16 -8.03 -8.31
N LEU A 29 19.74 -8.88 -7.37
CA LEU A 29 19.86 -10.34 -7.49
C LEU A 29 18.78 -10.96 -8.39
N SER A 30 17.65 -10.27 -8.60
CA SER A 30 16.53 -10.75 -9.42
C SER A 30 16.28 -9.92 -10.69
N ARG A 31 16.99 -8.80 -10.84
CA ARG A 31 16.85 -7.88 -11.99
C ARG A 31 17.23 -8.58 -13.30
N LEU A 32 16.34 -8.48 -14.29
CA LEU A 32 16.65 -9.00 -15.63
C LEU A 32 17.74 -8.15 -16.30
N PRO A 33 18.65 -8.75 -17.10
CA PRO A 33 19.73 -8.02 -17.77
C PRO A 33 19.24 -6.88 -18.67
N GLU A 34 18.04 -7.01 -19.24
CA GLU A 34 17.46 -5.99 -20.12
C GLU A 34 16.87 -4.79 -19.35
N GLU A 35 16.69 -4.89 -18.04
CA GLU A 35 16.25 -3.76 -17.24
C GLU A 35 17.39 -2.77 -17.08
N LEU A 36 17.42 -1.70 -17.86
CA LEU A 36 18.42 -0.62 -17.75
C LEU A 36 17.82 0.74 -17.40
N GLY A 37 16.48 0.85 -17.41
CA GLY A 37 15.76 2.12 -17.26
C GLY A 37 15.58 2.63 -15.83
N THR A 38 16.04 1.90 -14.81
CA THR A 38 15.88 2.30 -13.41
C THR A 38 17.17 2.14 -12.62
N ALA A 39 17.33 2.97 -11.57
CA ALA A 39 18.42 2.84 -10.62
C ALA A 39 18.28 1.61 -9.70
N GLY A 40 17.12 0.95 -9.68
CA GLY A 40 16.86 -0.23 -8.84
C GLY A 40 16.86 0.07 -7.34
N ILE A 41 16.50 1.29 -6.94
CA ILE A 41 16.47 1.72 -5.53
C ILE A 41 15.10 1.43 -4.89
N TRP A 42 14.02 1.55 -5.66
CA TRP A 42 12.64 1.34 -5.22
C TRP A 42 11.83 0.63 -6.32
N SER A 43 10.75 -0.05 -5.94
CA SER A 43 9.82 -0.69 -6.90
C SER A 43 8.93 0.30 -7.67
N HIS A 44 8.87 1.57 -7.22
CA HIS A 44 7.95 2.60 -7.73
C HIS A 44 6.45 2.20 -7.66
N ASN A 45 6.12 1.26 -6.78
CA ASN A 45 4.76 0.87 -6.47
C ASN A 45 4.69 0.55 -4.98
N ASP A 46 4.06 1.43 -4.19
CA ASP A 46 4.08 1.33 -2.74
C ASP A 46 3.44 0.03 -2.24
N TYR A 47 2.44 -0.51 -2.95
CA TYR A 47 1.84 -1.80 -2.59
C TYR A 47 2.83 -2.95 -2.74
N LEU A 48 3.56 -2.99 -3.87
CA LEU A 48 4.61 -3.98 -4.09
C LEU A 48 5.80 -3.77 -3.16
N GLN A 49 6.15 -2.51 -2.85
CA GLN A 49 7.21 -2.15 -1.91
C GLN A 49 6.90 -2.68 -0.51
N LEU A 50 5.73 -2.35 0.02
CA LEU A 50 5.28 -2.76 1.35
C LEU A 50 5.14 -4.29 1.43
N TRP A 51 4.63 -4.93 0.38
CA TRP A 51 4.55 -6.39 0.35
C TRP A 51 5.93 -7.04 0.30
N LEU A 52 6.85 -6.56 -0.53
CA LEU A 52 8.19 -7.13 -0.58
C LEU A 52 8.91 -6.99 0.77
N GLU A 53 8.91 -5.80 1.34
CA GLU A 53 9.76 -5.49 2.48
C GLU A 53 9.18 -5.95 3.82
N GLY A 54 7.87 -5.85 4.01
CA GLY A 54 7.20 -6.23 5.26
C GLY A 54 6.20 -7.38 5.12
N GLY A 55 6.05 -7.93 3.91
CA GLY A 55 5.11 -9.01 3.65
C GLY A 55 3.66 -8.55 3.57
N ILE A 56 2.77 -9.53 3.37
CA ILE A 56 1.32 -9.28 3.32
C ILE A 56 0.80 -8.71 4.64
N VAL A 57 1.48 -8.99 5.76
CA VAL A 57 1.14 -8.43 7.08
C VAL A 57 1.28 -6.91 7.07
N THR A 58 2.40 -6.38 6.59
CA THR A 58 2.60 -4.93 6.50
C THR A 58 1.67 -4.29 5.50
N LEU A 59 1.49 -4.88 4.31
CA LEU A 59 0.56 -4.36 3.32
C LEU A 59 -0.88 -4.30 3.87
N ALA A 60 -1.35 -5.40 4.48
CA ALA A 60 -2.70 -5.47 5.05
C ALA A 60 -2.88 -4.46 6.19
N PHE A 61 -1.89 -4.31 7.07
CA PHE A 61 -1.93 -3.31 8.13
C PHE A 61 -2.13 -1.90 7.59
N VAL A 62 -1.34 -1.50 6.58
CA VAL A 62 -1.45 -0.18 5.96
C VAL A 62 -2.80 0.02 5.28
N LEU A 63 -3.29 -0.97 4.54
CA LEU A 63 -4.59 -0.91 3.86
C LEU A 63 -5.75 -0.80 4.86
N VAL A 64 -5.72 -1.59 5.95
CA VAL A 64 -6.74 -1.54 7.00
C VAL A 64 -6.68 -0.19 7.73
N PHE A 65 -5.48 0.30 8.07
CA PHE A 65 -5.31 1.60 8.69
C PHE A 65 -5.97 2.71 7.85
N PHE A 66 -5.58 2.86 6.59
CA PHE A 66 -6.16 3.89 5.72
C PHE A 66 -7.65 3.63 5.43
N GLY A 67 -8.07 2.38 5.31
CA GLY A 67 -9.48 2.01 5.13
C GLY A 67 -10.35 2.42 6.30
N VAL A 68 -9.89 2.19 7.54
CA VAL A 68 -10.60 2.64 8.76
C VAL A 68 -10.66 4.16 8.81
N PHE A 69 -9.56 4.87 8.54
CA PHE A 69 -9.56 6.34 8.50
C PHE A 69 -10.51 6.90 7.45
N ALA A 70 -10.50 6.35 6.24
CA ALA A 70 -11.42 6.75 5.18
C ALA A 70 -12.88 6.48 5.56
N TRP A 71 -13.17 5.33 6.19
CA TRP A 71 -14.50 4.99 6.67
C TRP A 71 -14.99 5.94 7.76
N LEU A 72 -14.15 6.24 8.76
CA LEU A 72 -14.47 7.18 9.82
C LEU A 72 -14.71 8.60 9.28
N ALA A 73 -13.88 9.05 8.33
CA ALA A 73 -14.06 10.34 7.67
C ALA A 73 -15.39 10.38 6.89
N TYR A 74 -15.69 9.33 6.13
CA TYR A 74 -16.94 9.20 5.38
C TYR A 74 -18.16 9.22 6.32
N ASP A 75 -18.13 8.43 7.40
CA ASP A 75 -19.23 8.38 8.37
C ASP A 75 -19.44 9.75 9.07
N ALA A 76 -18.35 10.43 9.44
CA ALA A 76 -18.42 11.77 10.02
C ALA A 76 -19.04 12.80 9.05
N LEU A 77 -18.69 12.76 7.76
CA LEU A 77 -19.27 13.64 6.75
C LEU A 77 -20.75 13.33 6.50
N ARG A 78 -21.12 12.03 6.46
CA ARG A 78 -22.51 11.59 6.29
C ARG A 78 -23.41 12.08 7.42
N ARG A 79 -22.98 11.89 8.67
CA ARG A 79 -23.75 12.34 9.86
C ARG A 79 -23.94 13.86 9.90
N ARG A 80 -22.95 14.64 9.45
CA ARG A 80 -23.06 16.10 9.35
C ARG A 80 -24.08 16.52 8.29
N ALA A 81 -24.08 15.87 7.14
CA ALA A 81 -25.05 16.14 6.08
C ALA A 81 -26.48 15.82 6.54
N ASP A 82 -26.67 14.70 7.23
CA ASP A 82 -27.98 14.30 7.79
C ASP A 82 -28.48 15.34 8.81
N ALA A 83 -27.62 15.80 9.73
CA ALA A 83 -27.97 16.81 10.73
C ALA A 83 -28.36 18.16 10.09
N ALA A 84 -27.58 18.64 9.11
CA ALA A 84 -27.88 19.87 8.39
C ALA A 84 -29.23 19.78 7.63
N GLY A 85 -29.56 18.61 7.09
CA GLY A 85 -30.87 18.38 6.46
C GLY A 85 -32.04 18.46 7.43
N ILE A 86 -31.89 17.96 8.66
CA ILE A 86 -32.92 18.06 9.71
C ILE A 86 -33.16 19.52 10.11
N GLU A 87 -32.09 20.30 10.30
CA GLU A 87 -32.19 21.74 10.60
C GLU A 87 -32.91 22.50 9.48
N GLN A 88 -32.60 22.21 8.21
CA GLN A 88 -33.22 22.87 7.06
C GLN A 88 -34.72 22.57 6.91
N LEU A 89 -35.19 21.41 7.39
CA LEU A 89 -36.60 21.02 7.37
C LEU A 89 -37.41 21.59 8.55
N GLY A 90 -36.77 22.29 9.50
CA GLY A 90 -37.44 22.84 10.68
C GLY A 90 -37.97 21.77 11.65
N LEU A 91 -37.36 20.58 11.64
CA LEU A 91 -37.74 19.43 12.46
C LEU A 91 -36.90 19.31 13.75
N ALA A 92 -36.09 20.33 14.06
CA ALA A 92 -35.20 20.42 15.23
C ALA A 92 -35.70 21.45 16.25
#